data_AF-A0A3M7D920-F1
#
_entry.id   AF-A0A3M7D920-F1
#
_cell.length_a   1.000
_cell.length_b   1.000
_cell.length_c   1.000
_cell.angle_alpha   90.00
_cell.angle_beta   90.00
_cell.angle_gamma   90.00
#
_symmetry.space_group_name_H-M   'P 1'
#
loop_
_entity.id
_entity.type
_entity.pdbx_description
1 polymer ?
#
loop_
_entity_poly.entity_id
_entity_poly.type
_entity_poly.pdbx_seq_one_letter_code
_entity_poly.pdbx_strand_id
1 'polypeptide(L)'
;MVDIAGPELARHNNRESCWLAIHGTVWDVTSFVEEHPGGAGLILKVAGQDATSQYDMFHSPELVKETLGDEACIGKINPSEIPQPERKPEPEQQKKRTPPLSTMISVNDFEQAAEATMSPEAWAYVSSGADDEISARENARIYSKVFLRGRVLRKVGKVDCSTNILGHPSALPIYTSPVGLAKLVHPAGECAIAAADGKEGIIQVVNTVSSVPIEAIMEARVSKDQTVFWQLYADKDLEKSEAFVRRVEKAGVKSIWLTVDSPVVGNRERDERSKSGAEVS
;
A
#
# COMPACT_ATOMS: atom_id res chain seq x y z
N MET A 1 27.81 -13.38 -6.19
CA MET A 1 27.35 -12.06 -6.67
C MET A 1 28.58 -11.28 -7.09
N VAL A 2 28.51 -10.56 -8.19
CA VAL A 2 29.60 -9.74 -8.71
C VAL A 2 29.67 -8.45 -7.89
N ASP A 3 30.88 -7.92 -7.63
CA ASP A 3 31.04 -6.61 -7.02
C ASP A 3 30.96 -5.52 -8.09
N ILE A 4 30.06 -4.58 -7.91
CA ILE A 4 29.77 -3.48 -8.84
C ILE A 4 30.35 -2.18 -8.28
N ALA A 5 31.12 -1.47 -9.10
CA ALA A 5 31.68 -0.18 -8.74
C ALA A 5 30.63 0.95 -8.89
N GLY A 6 30.69 1.96 -8.01
CA GLY A 6 29.79 3.12 -8.06
C GLY A 6 29.68 3.81 -9.43
N PRO A 7 30.79 4.10 -10.13
CA PRO A 7 30.73 4.68 -11.47
C PRO A 7 30.08 3.79 -12.53
N GLU A 8 30.07 2.47 -12.34
CA GLU A 8 29.38 1.56 -13.26
C GLU A 8 27.87 1.68 -13.05
N LEU A 9 27.40 1.58 -11.80
CA LEU A 9 25.99 1.80 -11.46
C LEU A 9 25.46 3.13 -12.02
N ALA A 10 26.23 4.21 -11.86
CA ALA A 10 25.85 5.55 -12.32
C ALA A 10 25.61 5.68 -13.84
N ARG A 11 26.11 4.74 -14.66
CA ARG A 11 25.89 4.74 -16.12
C ARG A 11 24.50 4.27 -16.51
N HIS A 12 23.85 3.48 -15.66
CA HIS A 12 22.53 2.91 -15.90
C HIS A 12 21.44 3.82 -15.30
N ASN A 13 21.31 5.02 -15.85
CA ASN A 13 20.52 6.12 -15.29
C ASN A 13 19.38 6.63 -16.22
N ASN A 14 18.96 5.85 -17.21
CA ASN A 14 17.96 6.25 -18.20
C ASN A 14 17.01 5.09 -18.55
N ARG A 15 16.01 5.34 -19.41
CA ARG A 15 14.97 4.36 -19.74
C ARG A 15 15.51 3.14 -20.47
N GLU A 16 16.56 3.33 -21.27
CA GLU A 16 17.17 2.29 -22.09
C GLU A 16 18.10 1.38 -21.26
N SER A 17 18.52 1.87 -20.09
CA SER A 17 19.46 1.19 -19.21
C SER A 17 19.34 1.78 -17.81
N CYS A 18 18.60 1.09 -16.92
CA CYS A 18 18.21 1.57 -15.60
C CYS A 18 18.57 0.56 -14.51
N TRP A 19 19.57 0.87 -13.68
CA TRP A 19 19.90 0.08 -12.50
C TRP A 19 19.66 0.88 -11.22
N LEU A 20 19.31 0.17 -10.13
CA LEU A 20 19.11 0.75 -8.80
C LEU A 20 19.93 -0.01 -7.77
N ALA A 21 20.51 0.70 -6.81
CA ALA A 21 21.03 0.07 -5.59
C ALA A 21 19.96 0.11 -4.49
N ILE A 22 19.58 -1.05 -3.98
CA ILE A 22 18.62 -1.22 -2.87
C ILE A 22 19.27 -2.12 -1.82
N HIS A 23 19.45 -1.60 -0.61
CA HIS A 23 20.13 -2.31 0.50
C HIS A 23 21.51 -2.87 0.11
N GLY A 24 22.28 -2.10 -0.67
CA GLY A 24 23.62 -2.48 -1.15
C GLY A 24 23.66 -3.57 -2.23
N THR A 25 22.50 -3.94 -2.78
CA THR A 25 22.38 -4.87 -3.92
C THR A 25 21.96 -4.08 -5.16
N VAL A 26 22.61 -4.35 -6.30
CA VAL A 26 22.32 -3.70 -7.58
C VAL A 26 21.34 -4.56 -8.38
N TRP A 27 20.25 -3.93 -8.78
CA TRP A 27 19.16 -4.54 -9.55
C TRP A 27 19.04 -3.85 -10.90
N ASP A 28 18.94 -4.64 -11.97
CA ASP A 28 18.53 -4.16 -13.28
C ASP A 28 17.00 -4.09 -13.33
N VAL A 29 16.48 -2.87 -13.43
CA VAL A 29 15.04 -2.60 -13.47
C VAL A 29 14.58 -2.14 -14.86
N THR A 30 15.46 -2.20 -15.88
CA THR A 30 15.23 -1.62 -17.21
C THR A 30 13.91 -2.10 -17.83
N SER A 31 13.66 -3.41 -17.81
CA SER A 31 12.41 -4.00 -18.34
C SER A 31 11.17 -3.68 -17.50
N PHE A 32 11.37 -3.32 -16.22
CA PHE A 32 10.29 -3.09 -15.26
C PHE A 32 9.87 -1.61 -15.18
N VAL A 33 10.67 -0.67 -15.70
CA VAL A 33 10.42 0.79 -15.58
C VAL A 33 9.00 1.17 -16.01
N GLU A 34 8.54 0.67 -17.16
CA GLU A 34 7.21 0.99 -17.69
C GLU A 34 6.08 0.17 -17.05
N GLU A 35 6.41 -0.95 -16.40
CA GLU A 35 5.46 -1.83 -15.71
C GLU A 35 5.25 -1.44 -14.25
N HIS A 36 6.09 -0.56 -13.70
CA HIS A 36 6.05 -0.17 -12.30
C HIS A 36 4.70 0.47 -11.91
N PRO A 37 3.97 -0.08 -10.91
CA PRO A 37 2.65 0.44 -10.51
C PRO A 37 2.65 1.90 -10.02
N GLY A 38 3.76 2.37 -9.43
CA GLY A 38 3.92 3.77 -9.03
C GLY A 38 4.27 4.72 -10.18
N GLY A 39 4.47 4.19 -11.38
CA GLY A 39 4.87 4.91 -12.59
C GLY A 39 6.38 4.99 -12.79
N ALA A 40 6.79 5.04 -14.06
CA ALA A 40 8.19 5.09 -14.50
C ALA A 40 8.98 6.28 -13.92
N GLY A 41 8.31 7.43 -13.75
CA GLY A 41 8.95 8.66 -13.29
C GLY A 41 9.58 8.55 -11.88
N LEU A 42 9.06 7.70 -11.00
CA LEU A 42 9.62 7.50 -9.67
C LEU A 42 10.93 6.72 -9.71
N ILE A 43 11.01 5.69 -10.55
CA ILE A 43 12.24 4.91 -10.77
C ILE A 43 13.31 5.78 -11.42
N LEU A 44 12.95 6.50 -12.50
CA LEU A 44 13.91 7.29 -13.28
C LEU A 44 14.54 8.44 -12.48
N LYS A 45 13.87 8.94 -11.43
CA LYS A 45 14.45 9.96 -10.52
C LYS A 45 15.67 9.46 -9.73
N VAL A 46 15.75 8.16 -9.49
CA VAL A 46 16.81 7.52 -8.69
C VAL A 46 17.63 6.51 -9.52
N ALA A 47 17.49 6.54 -10.84
CA ALA A 47 18.21 5.65 -11.75
C ALA A 47 19.73 5.88 -11.64
N GLY A 48 20.48 4.77 -11.50
CA GLY A 48 21.93 4.77 -11.30
C GLY A 48 22.38 5.21 -9.90
N GLN A 49 21.50 5.20 -8.90
CA GLN A 49 21.76 5.73 -7.55
C GLN A 49 21.29 4.78 -6.44
N ASP A 50 21.55 5.16 -5.19
CA ASP A 50 20.96 4.55 -4.00
C ASP A 50 19.47 4.88 -3.91
N ALA A 51 18.62 3.88 -4.09
CA ALA A 51 17.17 4.00 -4.01
C ALA A 51 16.62 3.44 -2.68
N THR A 52 17.48 3.01 -1.75
CA THR A 52 17.07 2.27 -0.54
C THR A 52 16.02 3.04 0.28
N SER A 53 16.25 4.32 0.54
CA SER A 53 15.35 5.13 1.35
C SER A 53 13.97 5.30 0.71
N GLN A 54 13.94 5.55 -0.60
CA GLN A 54 12.71 5.73 -1.37
C GLN A 54 11.95 4.41 -1.49
N TYR A 55 12.68 3.31 -1.71
CA TYR A 55 12.10 1.97 -1.80
C TYR A 55 11.42 1.55 -0.50
N ASP A 56 12.09 1.74 0.65
CA ASP A 56 11.58 1.31 1.96
C ASP A 56 10.31 2.04 2.41
N MET A 57 10.03 3.22 1.86
CA MET A 57 8.80 3.98 2.11
C MET A 57 7.56 3.27 1.58
N PHE A 58 7.68 2.56 0.45
CA PHE A 58 6.54 1.96 -0.25
C PHE A 58 6.55 0.42 -0.23
N HIS A 59 7.73 -0.18 -0.06
CA HIS A 59 7.93 -1.61 -0.27
C HIS A 59 8.73 -2.24 0.87
N SER A 60 8.49 -3.52 1.16
CA SER A 60 9.35 -4.29 2.03
C SER A 60 10.62 -4.75 1.29
N PRO A 61 11.76 -4.90 1.97
CA PRO A 61 13.02 -5.32 1.35
C PRO A 61 12.92 -6.64 0.56
N GLU A 62 12.01 -7.54 0.95
CA GLU A 62 11.83 -8.86 0.33
C GLU A 62 11.13 -8.76 -1.04
N LEU A 63 10.34 -7.72 -1.26
CA LEU A 63 9.49 -7.59 -2.45
C LEU A 63 10.29 -7.37 -3.75
N VAL A 64 11.49 -6.79 -3.69
CA VAL A 64 12.32 -6.49 -4.88
C VAL A 64 12.70 -7.77 -5.60
N LYS A 65 13.10 -8.78 -4.82
CA LYS A 65 13.50 -10.09 -5.36
C LYS A 65 12.30 -10.83 -5.93
N GLU A 66 11.17 -10.77 -5.24
CA GLU A 66 9.93 -11.39 -5.68
C GLU A 66 9.41 -10.78 -6.98
N THR A 67 9.56 -9.47 -7.14
CA THR A 67 9.05 -8.72 -8.30
C THR A 67 9.95 -8.85 -9.51
N LEU A 68 11.27 -8.73 -9.32
CA LEU A 68 12.24 -8.65 -10.42
C LEU A 68 12.89 -9.99 -10.78
N GLY A 69 12.80 -10.99 -9.91
CA GLY A 69 13.47 -12.28 -10.08
C GLY A 69 14.96 -12.25 -9.72
N ASP A 70 15.57 -13.43 -9.72
CA ASP A 70 16.99 -13.60 -9.39
C ASP A 70 17.91 -13.10 -10.54
N GLU A 71 17.41 -13.15 -11.77
CA GLU A 71 18.09 -12.74 -13.00
C GLU A 71 18.35 -11.23 -13.08
N ALA A 72 17.49 -10.42 -12.45
CA ALA A 72 17.65 -8.98 -12.36
C ALA A 72 18.72 -8.56 -11.33
N CYS A 73 19.16 -9.49 -10.45
CA CYS A 73 20.20 -9.21 -9.47
C CYS A 73 21.58 -9.23 -10.13
N ILE A 74 22.14 -8.05 -10.34
CA ILE A 74 23.45 -7.89 -10.99
C ILE A 74 24.59 -8.20 -10.02
N GLY A 75 24.49 -7.72 -8.78
CA GLY A 75 25.60 -7.81 -7.85
C GLY A 75 25.44 -7.04 -6.57
N LYS A 76 26.54 -6.93 -5.81
CA LYS A 76 26.64 -6.09 -4.61
C LYS A 76 27.47 -4.86 -4.91
N ILE A 77 27.19 -3.78 -4.19
CA ILE A 77 27.97 -2.55 -4.26
C ILE A 77 28.37 -2.13 -2.86
N ASN A 78 29.58 -1.61 -2.72
CA ASN A 78 30.05 -1.05 -1.46
C ASN A 78 29.22 0.19 -1.09
N PRO A 79 28.57 0.26 0.08
CA PRO A 79 27.72 1.38 0.47
C PRO A 79 28.40 2.76 0.39
N SER A 80 29.72 2.83 0.61
CA SER A 80 30.47 4.10 0.52
C SER A 80 30.67 4.60 -0.92
N GLU A 81 30.45 3.75 -1.92
CA GLU A 81 30.64 4.06 -3.33
C GLU A 81 29.33 4.31 -4.08
N ILE A 82 28.18 4.07 -3.45
CA ILE A 82 26.88 4.25 -4.09
C ILE A 82 26.63 5.74 -4.30
N PRO A 83 26.37 6.19 -5.55
CA PRO A 83 25.92 7.55 -5.80
C PRO A 83 24.65 7.81 -5.02
N GLN A 84 24.68 8.78 -4.13
CA GLN A 84 23.51 9.17 -3.35
C GLN A 84 22.66 10.15 -4.17
N PRO A 85 21.33 10.03 -4.14
CA PRO A 85 20.46 11.03 -4.75
C PRO A 85 20.71 12.41 -4.13
N GLU A 86 20.61 13.45 -4.95
CA GLU A 86 20.67 14.83 -4.47
C GLU A 86 19.59 15.05 -3.41
N ARG A 87 20.01 15.04 -2.14
CA ARG A 87 19.14 15.32 -1.00
C ARG A 87 18.84 16.81 -1.02
N LYS A 88 17.63 17.20 -1.42
CA LYS A 88 17.07 18.45 -0.88
C LYS A 88 17.04 18.28 0.64
N PRO A 89 17.51 19.25 1.44
CA PRO A 89 17.35 19.19 2.88
C PRO A 89 15.85 19.15 3.17
N GLU A 90 15.34 17.95 3.47
CA GLU A 90 14.02 17.82 4.06
C GLU A 90 14.08 18.53 5.40
N PRO A 91 13.15 19.45 5.69
CA PRO A 91 13.09 20.02 7.02
C PRO A 91 12.98 18.86 8.01
N GLU A 92 13.77 18.89 9.10
CA GLU A 92 13.63 17.94 10.20
C GLU A 92 12.16 17.92 10.62
N GLN A 93 11.40 16.95 10.11
CA GLN A 93 10.01 16.80 10.49
C GLN A 93 10.05 16.31 11.93
N GLN A 94 9.83 17.23 12.86
CA GLN A 94 9.46 16.89 14.22
C GLN A 94 8.34 15.85 14.11
N LYS A 95 8.62 14.61 14.52
CA LYS A 95 7.61 13.55 14.56
C LYS A 95 6.44 14.06 15.37
N LYS A 96 5.40 14.50 14.66
CA LYS A 96 4.22 15.07 15.29
C LYS A 96 3.59 13.95 16.12
N ARG A 97 3.39 14.22 17.41
CA ARG A 97 2.93 13.19 18.35
C ARG A 97 1.48 12.86 18.00
N THR A 98 1.21 11.59 17.74
CA THR A 98 -0.16 11.09 17.59
C THR A 98 -0.89 11.23 18.92
N PRO A 99 -2.18 11.63 18.93
CA PRO A 99 -3.00 11.63 20.13
C PRO A 99 -3.04 10.23 20.78
N PRO A 100 -3.24 10.13 22.11
CA PRO A 100 -3.46 8.85 22.76
C PRO A 100 -4.69 8.14 22.18
N LEU A 101 -4.63 6.82 21.98
CA LEU A 101 -5.76 6.05 21.44
C LEU A 101 -7.04 6.22 22.26
N SER A 102 -6.92 6.39 23.58
CA SER A 102 -8.04 6.62 24.49
C SER A 102 -8.79 7.93 24.26
N THR A 103 -8.23 8.88 23.48
CA THR A 103 -8.91 10.12 23.11
C THR A 103 -9.59 10.04 21.75
N MET A 104 -9.48 8.91 21.02
CA MET A 104 -10.18 8.69 19.76
C MET A 104 -11.58 8.16 20.06
N ILE A 105 -12.61 8.96 19.79
CA ILE A 105 -14.01 8.64 20.11
C ILE A 105 -14.73 8.10 18.88
N SER A 106 -14.36 8.57 17.69
CA SER A 106 -14.97 8.21 16.41
C SER A 106 -13.91 7.97 15.33
N VAL A 107 -14.33 7.35 14.22
CA VAL A 107 -13.46 7.16 13.05
C VAL A 107 -12.94 8.50 12.48
N ASN A 108 -13.70 9.58 12.60
CA ASN A 108 -13.30 10.92 12.13
C ASN A 108 -12.14 11.51 12.96
N ASP A 109 -11.94 11.05 14.19
CA ASP A 109 -10.82 11.52 15.01
C ASP A 109 -9.49 10.94 14.51
N PHE A 110 -9.52 9.72 13.97
CA PHE A 110 -8.36 9.11 13.32
C PHE A 110 -7.99 9.84 12.03
N GLU A 111 -8.97 10.30 11.26
CA GLU A 111 -8.75 11.10 10.05
C GLU A 111 -8.06 12.44 10.38
N GLN A 112 -8.56 13.17 11.38
CA GLN A 112 -7.94 14.42 11.85
C GLN A 112 -6.53 14.19 12.41
N ALA A 113 -6.33 13.12 13.19
CA ALA A 113 -5.02 12.77 13.71
C ALA A 113 -4.05 12.40 12.56
N ALA A 114 -4.52 11.69 11.54
CA ALA A 114 -3.74 11.33 10.37
C ALA A 114 -3.34 12.57 9.55
N GLU A 115 -4.28 13.47 9.22
CA GLU A 115 -4.01 14.74 8.55
C GLU A 115 -2.94 15.56 9.29
N ALA A 116 -3.05 15.59 10.62
CA ALA A 116 -2.11 16.34 11.44
C ALA A 116 -0.71 15.71 11.45
N THR A 117 -0.56 14.38 11.34
CA THR A 117 0.68 13.66 11.67
C THR A 117 1.36 12.94 10.51
N MET A 118 0.64 12.62 9.44
CA MET A 118 1.20 11.99 8.24
C MET A 118 2.13 12.95 7.48
N SER A 119 2.99 12.38 6.63
CA SER A 119 3.68 13.17 5.62
C SER A 119 2.65 13.74 4.62
N PRO A 120 2.91 14.90 3.99
CA PRO A 120 2.01 15.44 2.97
C PRO A 120 1.72 14.44 1.84
N GLU A 121 2.73 13.65 1.44
CA GLU A 121 2.59 12.61 0.42
C GLU A 121 1.67 11.46 0.86
N ALA A 122 1.87 10.94 2.08
CA ALA A 122 1.02 9.88 2.61
C ALA A 122 -0.43 10.34 2.79
N TRP A 123 -0.62 11.57 3.30
CA TRP A 123 -1.95 12.15 3.46
C TRP A 123 -2.63 12.38 2.10
N ALA A 124 -1.91 12.93 1.12
CA ALA A 124 -2.45 13.11 -0.23
C ALA A 124 -2.89 11.77 -0.82
N TYR A 125 -2.05 10.72 -0.74
CA TYR A 125 -2.37 9.40 -1.28
C TYR A 125 -3.64 8.79 -0.65
N VAL A 126 -3.77 8.86 0.68
CA VAL A 126 -4.88 8.21 1.41
C VAL A 126 -6.18 9.00 1.33
N SER A 127 -6.10 10.34 1.36
CA SER A 127 -7.29 11.19 1.48
C SER A 127 -7.85 11.68 0.14
N SER A 128 -7.11 11.54 -0.96
CA SER A 128 -7.50 12.08 -2.26
C SER A 128 -8.59 11.28 -2.99
N GLY A 129 -9.44 12.02 -3.72
CA GLY A 129 -10.37 11.49 -4.70
C GLY A 129 -9.96 11.87 -6.13
N ALA A 130 -10.74 11.40 -7.11
CA ALA A 130 -10.56 11.80 -8.51
C ALA A 130 -11.15 13.20 -8.78
N ASP A 131 -10.44 14.00 -9.58
CA ASP A 131 -10.82 15.34 -10.03
C ASP A 131 -11.31 16.23 -8.87
N ASP A 132 -12.54 16.75 -8.95
CA ASP A 132 -13.16 17.62 -7.93
C ASP A 132 -13.57 16.88 -6.63
N GLU A 133 -13.34 15.57 -6.56
CA GLU A 133 -13.65 14.69 -5.43
C GLU A 133 -15.13 14.67 -5.01
N ILE A 134 -16.03 15.01 -5.95
CA ILE A 134 -17.47 15.11 -5.71
C ILE A 134 -18.04 13.76 -5.25
N SER A 135 -17.70 12.68 -5.97
CA SER A 135 -18.19 11.33 -5.64
C SER A 135 -17.71 10.86 -4.27
N ALA A 136 -16.46 11.16 -3.89
CA ALA A 136 -15.92 10.79 -2.58
C ALA A 136 -16.74 11.44 -1.45
N ARG A 137 -17.04 12.74 -1.57
CA ARG A 137 -17.88 13.45 -0.60
C ARG A 137 -19.34 12.97 -0.60
N GLU A 138 -19.90 12.68 -1.79
CA GLU A 138 -21.29 12.24 -1.89
C GLU A 138 -21.49 10.83 -1.31
N ASN A 139 -20.50 9.94 -1.41
CA ASN A 139 -20.54 8.61 -0.80
C ASN A 139 -20.78 8.65 0.72
N ALA A 140 -20.18 9.61 1.44
CA ALA A 140 -20.47 9.81 2.85
C ALA A 140 -21.78 10.56 3.06
N ARG A 141 -22.03 11.61 2.27
CA ARG A 141 -23.21 12.49 2.40
C ARG A 141 -24.52 11.74 2.19
N ILE A 142 -24.58 10.74 1.30
CA ILE A 142 -25.80 10.02 0.98
C ILE A 142 -26.44 9.37 2.22
N TYR A 143 -25.64 8.90 3.17
CA TYR A 143 -26.14 8.26 4.39
C TYR A 143 -26.90 9.22 5.31
N SER A 144 -26.59 10.53 5.26
CA SER A 144 -27.34 11.55 6.01
C SER A 144 -28.80 11.73 5.52
N LYS A 145 -29.10 11.22 4.32
CA LYS A 145 -30.45 11.24 3.73
C LYS A 145 -31.32 10.07 4.21
N VAL A 146 -30.74 9.10 4.91
CA VAL A 146 -31.43 7.90 5.42
C VAL A 146 -31.62 8.00 6.93
N PHE A 147 -32.87 7.91 7.39
CA PHE A 147 -33.21 8.00 8.82
C PHE A 147 -33.61 6.64 9.38
N LEU A 148 -33.18 6.34 10.60
CA LEU A 148 -33.57 5.12 11.30
C LEU A 148 -34.92 5.30 12.01
N ARG A 149 -35.84 4.35 11.80
CA ARG A 149 -37.08 4.23 12.59
C ARG A 149 -36.88 3.23 13.72
N GLY A 150 -36.32 3.70 14.83
CA GLY A 150 -36.10 2.88 16.03
C GLY A 150 -37.40 2.23 16.53
N ARG A 151 -37.35 0.92 16.82
CA ARG A 151 -38.49 0.19 17.41
C ARG A 151 -38.35 0.20 18.93
N VAL A 152 -39.36 0.73 19.62
CA VAL A 152 -39.40 0.80 21.09
C VAL A 152 -39.97 -0.49 21.70
N LEU A 153 -39.81 -0.65 23.01
CA LEU A 153 -40.28 -1.82 23.81
C LEU A 153 -39.79 -3.17 23.26
N ARG A 154 -38.52 -3.24 22.83
CA ARG A 154 -37.85 -4.47 22.40
C ARG A 154 -36.85 -4.95 23.44
N LYS A 155 -36.72 -6.28 23.59
CA LYS A 155 -35.72 -6.89 24.48
C LYS A 155 -34.33 -6.82 23.83
N VAL A 156 -33.60 -5.74 24.10
CA VAL A 156 -32.27 -5.46 23.52
C VAL A 156 -31.11 -5.59 24.53
N GLY A 157 -31.33 -6.30 25.65
CA GLY A 157 -30.28 -6.49 26.66
C GLY A 157 -29.09 -7.35 26.20
N LYS A 158 -29.22 -8.03 25.06
CA LYS A 158 -28.13 -8.69 24.33
C LYS A 158 -28.33 -8.41 22.85
N VAL A 159 -27.27 -8.00 22.17
CA VAL A 159 -27.23 -7.76 20.72
C VAL A 159 -26.07 -8.56 20.17
N ASP A 160 -26.30 -9.19 19.03
CA ASP A 160 -25.28 -9.90 18.26
C ASP A 160 -25.16 -9.21 16.90
N CYS A 161 -23.98 -8.68 16.61
CA CYS A 161 -23.67 -8.01 15.35
C CYS A 161 -22.93 -8.94 14.38
N SER A 162 -22.67 -10.18 14.76
CA SER A 162 -21.96 -11.12 13.91
C SER A 162 -22.77 -11.50 12.67
N THR A 163 -22.06 -11.84 11.60
CA THR A 163 -22.66 -12.24 10.34
C THR A 163 -21.70 -13.16 9.57
N ASN A 164 -22.09 -13.56 8.36
CA ASN A 164 -21.21 -14.20 7.39
C ASN A 164 -21.02 -13.29 6.18
N ILE A 165 -19.78 -13.12 5.73
CA ILE A 165 -19.43 -12.45 4.47
C ILE A 165 -18.87 -13.51 3.53
N LEU A 166 -19.52 -13.74 2.39
CA LEU A 166 -19.17 -14.80 1.43
C LEU A 166 -19.04 -16.21 2.05
N GLY A 167 -19.85 -16.50 3.07
CA GLY A 167 -19.84 -17.79 3.78
C GLY A 167 -18.81 -17.90 4.91
N HIS A 168 -18.05 -16.85 5.20
CA HIS A 168 -17.07 -16.81 6.28
C HIS A 168 -17.54 -15.96 7.46
N PRO A 169 -17.31 -16.40 8.72
CA PRO A 169 -17.76 -15.68 9.90
C PRO A 169 -17.05 -14.34 10.06
N SER A 170 -17.79 -13.33 10.50
CA SER A 170 -17.28 -12.02 10.89
C SER A 170 -18.00 -11.51 12.13
N ALA A 171 -17.26 -10.92 13.07
CA ALA A 171 -17.79 -10.38 14.32
C ALA A 171 -18.68 -9.14 14.11
N LEU A 172 -18.50 -8.44 12.97
CA LEU A 172 -19.25 -7.24 12.60
C LEU A 172 -19.66 -7.30 11.13
N PRO A 173 -20.70 -6.59 10.69
CA PRO A 173 -21.12 -6.56 9.29
C PRO A 173 -20.30 -5.58 8.45
N ILE A 174 -18.98 -5.54 8.68
CA ILE A 174 -18.01 -4.68 8.00
C ILE A 174 -16.72 -5.47 7.75
N TYR A 175 -15.90 -4.98 6.83
CA TYR A 175 -14.59 -5.53 6.50
C TYR A 175 -13.62 -4.40 6.20
N THR A 176 -12.32 -4.68 6.27
CA THR A 176 -11.29 -3.74 5.83
C THR A 176 -11.12 -3.87 4.33
N SER A 177 -11.48 -2.80 3.59
CA SER A 177 -11.41 -2.73 2.13
C SER A 177 -9.94 -2.72 1.63
N PRO A 178 -9.65 -3.17 0.40
CA PRO A 178 -8.27 -3.26 -0.08
C PRO A 178 -7.68 -1.87 -0.38
N VAL A 179 -6.71 -1.47 0.42
CA VAL A 179 -5.88 -0.27 0.20
C VAL A 179 -4.44 -0.73 -0.01
N GLY A 180 -3.84 -0.39 -1.15
CA GLY A 180 -2.44 -0.70 -1.44
C GLY A 180 -1.49 0.29 -0.79
N LEU A 181 -0.21 -0.08 -0.72
CA LEU A 181 0.88 0.76 -0.20
C LEU A 181 0.74 1.15 1.29
N ALA A 182 0.29 0.24 2.16
CA ALA A 182 0.07 0.56 3.58
C ALA A 182 1.35 1.01 4.32
N LYS A 183 2.55 0.63 3.84
CA LYS A 183 3.84 1.12 4.36
C LYS A 183 4.03 2.62 4.27
N LEU A 184 3.35 3.28 3.33
CA LEU A 184 3.34 4.74 3.22
C LEU A 184 2.77 5.40 4.48
N VAL A 185 1.87 4.70 5.18
CA VAL A 185 1.21 5.16 6.41
C VAL A 185 1.92 4.64 7.66
N HIS A 186 2.26 3.35 7.68
CA HIS A 186 2.83 2.71 8.86
C HIS A 186 3.88 1.65 8.46
N PRO A 187 5.07 1.60 9.08
CA PRO A 187 6.15 0.70 8.65
C PRO A 187 5.80 -0.79 8.59
N ALA A 188 4.85 -1.24 9.41
CA ALA A 188 4.37 -2.62 9.43
C ALA A 188 3.38 -2.96 8.29
N GLY A 189 2.92 -1.97 7.51
CA GLY A 189 2.06 -2.14 6.35
C GLY A 189 0.81 -2.98 6.61
N GLU A 190 0.46 -3.79 5.63
CA GLU A 190 -0.74 -4.65 5.64
C GLU A 190 -0.69 -5.71 6.75
N CYS A 191 0.50 -6.08 7.26
CA CYS A 191 0.64 -7.02 8.38
C CYS A 191 0.00 -6.49 9.67
N ALA A 192 0.08 -5.17 9.93
CA ALA A 192 -0.56 -4.58 11.10
C ALA A 192 -2.09 -4.64 11.00
N ILE A 193 -2.62 -4.46 9.78
CA ILE A 193 -4.06 -4.58 9.50
C ILE A 193 -4.49 -6.04 9.69
N ALA A 194 -3.74 -7.01 9.16
CA ALA A 194 -4.02 -8.43 9.35
C ALA A 194 -4.08 -8.80 10.85
N ALA A 195 -3.12 -8.33 11.64
CA ALA A 195 -3.10 -8.59 13.08
C ALA A 195 -4.27 -7.91 13.81
N ALA A 196 -4.68 -6.70 13.41
CA ALA A 196 -5.81 -5.99 14.01
C ALA A 196 -7.14 -6.66 13.67
N ASP A 197 -7.40 -6.91 12.38
CA ASP A 197 -8.63 -7.54 11.89
C ASP A 197 -8.82 -8.94 12.49
N GLY A 198 -7.72 -9.67 12.66
CA GLY A 198 -7.70 -10.96 13.34
C GLY A 198 -8.14 -10.89 14.80
N LYS A 199 -7.66 -9.88 15.55
CA LYS A 199 -8.03 -9.68 16.96
C LYS A 199 -9.51 -9.31 17.11
N GLU A 200 -10.01 -8.46 16.21
CA GLU A 200 -11.39 -8.00 16.21
C GLU A 200 -12.36 -8.99 15.55
N GLY A 201 -11.85 -10.05 14.91
CA GLY A 201 -12.65 -11.06 14.23
C GLY A 201 -13.36 -10.53 12.97
N ILE A 202 -12.79 -9.52 12.32
CA ILE A 202 -13.27 -9.00 11.02
C ILE A 202 -12.36 -9.45 9.89
N ILE A 203 -12.82 -9.26 8.65
CA ILE A 203 -12.14 -9.77 7.46
C ILE A 203 -11.33 -8.63 6.82
N GLN A 204 -10.07 -8.91 6.53
CA GLN A 204 -9.24 -8.07 5.67
C GLN A 204 -9.42 -8.49 4.21
N VAL A 205 -9.62 -7.52 3.31
CA VAL A 205 -9.43 -7.69 1.88
C VAL A 205 -8.10 -7.05 1.50
N VAL A 206 -7.12 -7.83 1.04
CA VAL A 206 -5.77 -7.34 0.73
C VAL A 206 -5.68 -6.86 -0.71
N ASN A 207 -5.00 -5.75 -0.98
CA ASN A 207 -4.81 -5.21 -2.33
C ASN A 207 -3.73 -6.01 -3.10
N THR A 208 -3.88 -6.15 -4.43
CA THR A 208 -2.82 -6.75 -5.29
C THR A 208 -1.48 -6.03 -5.16
N VAL A 209 -1.52 -4.69 -5.00
CA VAL A 209 -0.35 -3.83 -4.84
C VAL A 209 -0.08 -3.60 -3.35
N SER A 210 0.06 -4.70 -2.59
CA SER A 210 0.43 -4.65 -1.18
C SER A 210 1.89 -4.22 -1.02
N SER A 211 2.18 -3.48 0.05
CA SER A 211 3.55 -3.06 0.36
C SER A 211 4.43 -4.15 0.98
N VAL A 212 3.84 -5.30 1.30
CA VAL A 212 4.51 -6.49 1.85
C VAL A 212 4.09 -7.76 1.07
N PRO A 213 4.92 -8.82 1.06
CA PRO A 213 4.59 -10.10 0.42
C PRO A 213 3.35 -10.79 0.99
N ILE A 214 2.69 -11.60 0.15
CA ILE A 214 1.50 -12.41 0.52
C ILE A 214 1.77 -13.24 1.79
N GLU A 215 2.90 -13.94 1.83
CA GLU A 215 3.25 -14.85 2.91
C GLU A 215 3.48 -14.10 4.23
N ALA A 216 4.02 -12.88 4.17
CA ALA A 216 4.21 -12.04 5.36
C ALA A 216 2.86 -11.62 5.96
N ILE A 217 1.89 -11.23 5.12
CA ILE A 217 0.53 -10.88 5.57
C ILE A 217 -0.16 -12.09 6.18
N MET A 218 -0.06 -13.25 5.51
CA MET A 218 -0.71 -14.47 5.95
C MET A 218 -0.11 -15.03 7.25
N GLU A 219 1.18 -14.78 7.51
CA GLU A 219 1.85 -15.12 8.78
C GLU A 219 1.50 -14.14 9.90
N ALA A 220 1.22 -12.86 9.59
CA ALA A 220 0.82 -11.84 10.57
C ALA A 220 -0.59 -12.07 11.17
N ARG A 221 -1.35 -13.04 10.63
CA ARG A 221 -2.65 -13.44 11.16
C ARG A 221 -2.54 -13.95 12.61
N VAL A 222 -3.55 -13.67 13.42
CA VAL A 222 -3.58 -14.10 14.83
C VAL A 222 -3.93 -15.57 15.01
N SER A 223 -4.49 -16.20 13.97
CA SER A 223 -4.80 -17.63 13.94
C SER A 223 -4.80 -18.15 12.50
N LYS A 224 -4.61 -19.47 12.34
CA LYS A 224 -4.66 -20.11 11.02
C LYS A 224 -6.04 -20.05 10.38
N ASP A 225 -7.08 -19.94 11.20
CA ASP A 225 -8.49 -19.88 10.80
C ASP A 225 -8.97 -18.46 10.49
N GLN A 226 -8.16 -17.43 10.79
CA GLN A 226 -8.47 -16.04 10.43
C GLN A 226 -8.68 -15.95 8.91
N THR A 227 -9.86 -15.43 8.54
CA THR A 227 -10.24 -15.26 7.14
C THR A 227 -9.58 -14.02 6.55
N VAL A 228 -8.95 -14.20 5.39
CA VAL A 228 -8.41 -13.12 4.56
C VAL A 228 -8.95 -13.31 3.14
N PHE A 229 -9.43 -12.22 2.56
CA PHE A 229 -9.79 -12.12 1.16
C PHE A 229 -8.73 -11.32 0.41
N TRP A 230 -8.73 -11.43 -0.91
CA TRP A 230 -7.74 -10.78 -1.74
C TRP A 230 -8.40 -10.10 -2.93
N GLN A 231 -8.02 -8.86 -3.17
CA GLN A 231 -8.41 -8.09 -4.34
C GLN A 231 -7.42 -8.32 -5.47
N LEU A 232 -7.95 -8.60 -6.66
CA LEU A 232 -7.19 -8.85 -7.88
C LEU A 232 -7.33 -7.68 -8.85
N TYR A 233 -6.20 -7.11 -9.27
CA TYR A 233 -6.06 -6.41 -10.54
C TYR A 233 -5.57 -7.41 -11.58
N ALA A 234 -6.35 -7.61 -12.65
CA ALA A 234 -5.93 -8.49 -13.73
C ALA A 234 -4.77 -7.84 -14.50
N ASP A 235 -3.68 -8.58 -14.63
CA ASP A 235 -2.58 -8.25 -15.52
C ASP A 235 -3.02 -8.41 -16.99
N LYS A 236 -2.36 -7.70 -17.90
CA LYS A 236 -2.55 -7.87 -19.35
C LYS A 236 -2.20 -9.30 -19.77
N ASP A 237 -1.22 -9.89 -19.11
CA ASP A 237 -0.87 -11.29 -19.20
C ASP A 237 -1.70 -12.11 -18.21
N LEU A 238 -2.68 -12.85 -18.74
CA LEU A 238 -3.57 -13.67 -17.93
C LEU A 238 -2.83 -14.85 -17.27
N GLU A 239 -1.71 -15.31 -17.80
CA GLU A 239 -0.92 -16.36 -17.17
C GLU A 239 -0.30 -15.87 -15.85
N LYS A 240 0.16 -14.60 -15.80
CA LYS A 240 0.62 -13.96 -14.56
C LYS A 240 -0.52 -13.86 -13.54
N SER A 241 -1.71 -13.46 -13.98
CA SER A 241 -2.89 -13.37 -13.12
C SER A 241 -3.30 -14.73 -12.57
N GLU A 242 -3.29 -15.78 -13.40
CA GLU A 242 -3.58 -17.14 -12.97
C GLU A 242 -2.55 -17.65 -11.95
N ALA A 243 -1.26 -17.46 -12.23
CA ALA A 243 -0.19 -17.84 -11.31
C ALA A 243 -0.32 -17.13 -9.95
N PHE A 244 -0.67 -15.84 -9.97
CA PHE A 244 -0.93 -15.06 -8.77
C PHE A 244 -2.12 -15.61 -7.98
N VAL A 245 -3.26 -15.87 -8.63
CA VAL A 245 -4.45 -16.46 -8.00
C VAL A 245 -4.12 -17.81 -7.34
N ARG A 246 -3.37 -18.67 -8.02
CA ARG A 246 -2.92 -19.96 -7.46
C ARG A 246 -2.02 -19.77 -6.23
N ARG A 247 -1.18 -18.75 -6.22
CA ARG A 247 -0.30 -18.45 -5.07
C ARG A 247 -1.10 -17.98 -3.85
N VAL A 248 -2.02 -17.04 -4.02
CA VAL A 248 -2.85 -16.57 -2.89
C VAL A 248 -3.79 -17.66 -2.38
N GLU A 249 -4.33 -18.50 -3.27
CA GLU A 249 -5.12 -19.68 -2.88
C GLU A 249 -4.27 -20.65 -2.04
N LYS A 250 -3.06 -20.97 -2.50
CA LYS A 250 -2.10 -21.81 -1.76
C LYS A 250 -1.73 -21.23 -0.39
N ALA A 251 -1.64 -19.91 -0.28
CA ALA A 251 -1.39 -19.21 0.98
C ALA A 251 -2.59 -19.28 1.95
N GLY A 252 -3.78 -19.69 1.46
CA GLY A 252 -4.98 -19.92 2.27
C GLY A 252 -6.02 -18.82 2.20
N VAL A 253 -5.90 -17.88 1.25
CA VAL A 253 -6.91 -16.85 0.97
C VAL A 253 -8.25 -17.51 0.62
N LYS A 254 -9.34 -16.89 1.08
CA LYS A 254 -10.69 -17.49 1.00
C LYS A 254 -11.58 -16.92 -0.10
N SER A 255 -11.23 -15.78 -0.68
CA SER A 255 -11.99 -15.18 -1.78
C SER A 255 -11.12 -14.25 -2.62
N ILE A 256 -11.44 -14.17 -3.91
CA ILE A 256 -10.83 -13.23 -4.86
C ILE A 256 -11.87 -12.19 -5.30
N TRP A 257 -11.51 -10.92 -5.17
CA TRP A 257 -12.34 -9.77 -5.51
C TRP A 257 -11.73 -9.07 -6.72
N LEU A 258 -12.29 -9.29 -7.91
CA LEU A 258 -11.79 -8.66 -9.13
C LEU A 258 -12.23 -7.19 -9.18
N THR A 259 -11.28 -6.27 -9.14
CA THR A 259 -11.56 -4.83 -9.30
C THR A 259 -11.62 -4.50 -10.79
N VAL A 260 -12.74 -3.90 -11.22
CA VAL A 260 -13.03 -3.59 -12.64
C VAL A 260 -13.29 -2.11 -12.90
N ASP A 261 -13.28 -1.27 -11.87
CA ASP A 261 -13.60 0.17 -11.95
C ASP A 261 -12.38 1.05 -12.27
N SER A 262 -11.19 0.46 -12.31
CA SER A 262 -9.91 1.17 -12.49
C SER A 262 -9.11 0.72 -13.72
N PRO A 263 -9.71 0.61 -14.94
CA PRO A 263 -8.95 0.29 -16.15
C PRO A 263 -7.98 1.41 -16.57
N VAL A 264 -8.22 2.63 -16.08
CA VAL A 264 -7.34 3.80 -16.19
C VAL A 264 -7.23 4.40 -14.79
N VAL A 265 -6.03 4.84 -14.42
CA VAL A 265 -5.78 5.49 -13.13
C VAL A 265 -6.59 6.79 -13.03
N GLY A 266 -7.34 6.95 -11.94
CA GLY A 266 -8.09 8.18 -11.69
C GLY A 266 -7.17 9.40 -11.51
N ASN A 267 -7.63 10.56 -11.97
CA ASN A 267 -6.88 11.81 -11.87
C ASN A 267 -6.91 12.37 -10.44
N ARG A 268 -5.98 11.93 -9.59
CA ARG A 268 -5.88 12.37 -8.19
C ARG A 268 -4.96 13.60 -8.09
N GLU A 269 -5.54 14.79 -8.25
CA GLU A 269 -4.76 16.03 -8.38
C GLU A 269 -3.90 16.36 -7.14
N ARG A 270 -4.36 15.97 -5.94
CA ARG A 270 -3.59 16.19 -4.69
C ARG A 270 -2.29 15.39 -4.68
N ASP A 271 -2.30 14.16 -5.19
CA ASP A 271 -1.08 13.37 -5.35
C ASP A 271 -0.11 14.03 -6.33
N GLU A 272 -0.59 14.51 -7.47
CA GLU A 272 0.25 15.16 -8.48
C GLU A 272 0.86 16.47 -7.97
N ARG A 273 0.11 17.25 -7.20
CA ARG A 273 0.64 18.45 -6.51
C ARG A 273 1.68 18.09 -5.45
N SER A 274 1.43 17.04 -4.65
CA SER A 274 2.40 16.57 -3.65
C SER A 274 3.71 16.11 -4.29
N LYS A 275 3.65 15.39 -5.43
CA LYS A 275 4.84 14.92 -6.16
C LYS A 275 5.64 16.04 -6.82
N SER A 276 4.97 17.11 -7.24
CA SER A 276 5.60 18.26 -7.93
C SER A 276 6.10 19.33 -6.97
N GLY A 277 5.67 19.32 -5.70
CA GLY A 277 5.95 20.38 -4.74
C GLY A 277 5.30 21.72 -5.12
N ALA A 278 4.30 21.69 -6.01
CA ALA A 278 3.60 22.88 -6.49
C ALA A 278 2.34 23.11 -5.64
N GLU A 279 2.36 24.16 -4.81
CA GLU A 279 1.15 24.71 -4.21
C GLU A 279 0.51 25.68 -5.22
N VAL A 280 -0.79 25.50 -5.49
CA VAL A 280 -1.58 26.50 -6.21
C VAL A 280 -2.26 27.35 -5.15
N SER A 281 -1.87 28.62 -5.07
CA SER A 281 -2.43 29.65 -4.18
C SER A 281 -3.90 29.93 -4.44
#